data_AF-A0A9Q3CEZ9-F1
#
_entry.id   AF-A0A9Q3CEZ9-F1
#
_cell.length_a   1.000
_cell.length_b   1.000
_cell.length_c   1.000
_cell.angle_alpha   90.00
_cell.angle_beta   90.00
_cell.angle_gamma   90.00
#
_symmetry.space_group_name_H-M   'P 1'
#
loop_
_entity.id
_entity.type
_entity.pdbx_description
1 polymer ?
#
loop_
_entity_poly.entity_id
_entity_poly.type
_entity_poly.pdbx_seq_one_letter_code
_entity_poly.pdbx_strand_id
1 'polypeptide(L)'
;MWKRACDTAPKCKTGVKSTTNRADRENTVEVRLTEGVCRKHPVFPVSLVKPYFQTGEDKFPSRNKTYTQKDIVEVEDSPGPVKKIIKARKSRLNGKHQRQYLVRFKNQIEDKDKWLAEDAIPDGYL
;
A
#
# COMPACT_ATOMS: atom_id res chain seq x y z
N MET A 1 38.90 -44.46 31.01
CA MET A 1 38.54 -45.39 29.90
C MET A 1 37.03 -45.65 29.99
N TRP A 2 36.19 -44.90 29.28
CA TRP A 2 34.72 -45.04 29.35
C TRP A 2 34.20 -45.51 27.98
N LYS A 3 33.55 -46.68 27.95
CA LYS A 3 32.93 -47.25 26.74
C LYS A 3 31.58 -46.57 26.51
N ARG A 4 31.37 -46.04 25.30
CA ARG A 4 30.06 -45.58 24.82
C ARG A 4 29.21 -46.82 24.51
N ALA A 5 28.04 -46.92 25.15
CA ALA A 5 27.03 -47.89 24.78
C ALA A 5 26.38 -47.43 23.47
N CYS A 6 26.59 -48.22 22.41
CA CYS A 6 25.87 -48.11 21.16
C CYS A 6 24.47 -48.70 21.28
N ASP A 7 23.53 -48.01 20.63
CA ASP A 7 22.43 -48.53 19.85
C ASP A 7 21.39 -49.44 20.51
N THR A 8 20.21 -48.87 20.76
CA THR A 8 18.96 -49.63 20.52
C THR A 8 17.85 -48.68 20.09
N ALA A 9 17.69 -48.50 18.78
CA ALA A 9 16.51 -47.86 18.20
C ALA A 9 15.27 -48.78 18.37
N PRO A 10 14.08 -48.25 18.69
CA PRO A 10 12.89 -49.07 18.74
C PRO A 10 12.51 -49.52 17.32
N LYS A 11 12.39 -50.84 17.13
CA LYS A 11 11.89 -51.44 15.89
C LYS A 11 10.43 -51.04 15.68
N CYS A 12 10.18 -50.12 14.74
CA CYS A 12 8.83 -49.82 14.26
C CYS A 12 8.28 -51.05 13.53
N LYS A 13 7.20 -51.63 14.04
CA LYS A 13 6.53 -52.78 13.42
C LYS A 13 5.88 -52.33 12.11
N THR A 14 6.29 -52.92 10.99
CA THR A 14 5.64 -52.75 9.68
C THR A 14 4.34 -53.54 9.66
N GLY A 15 3.25 -52.88 10.04
CA GLY A 15 1.90 -53.37 9.80
C GLY A 15 1.32 -52.72 8.56
N VAL A 16 1.33 -53.40 7.42
CA VAL A 16 0.48 -53.02 6.28
C VAL A 16 -0.96 -53.37 6.67
N LYS A 17 -1.73 -52.38 7.10
CA LYS A 17 -3.18 -52.49 7.19
C LYS A 17 -3.78 -51.74 6.02
N SER A 18 -4.21 -52.48 4.99
CA SER A 18 -5.11 -51.98 3.97
C SER A 18 -6.49 -51.82 4.61
N THR A 19 -6.88 -50.59 4.94
CA THR A 19 -8.26 -50.26 5.32
C THR A 19 -8.78 -49.16 4.40
N THR A 20 -9.67 -49.59 3.51
CA THR A 20 -10.73 -48.89 2.78
C THR A 20 -10.78 -47.37 2.95
N ASN A 21 -10.45 -46.63 1.90
CA ASN A 21 -10.59 -45.17 1.84
C ASN A 21 -12.05 -44.80 1.50
N ARG A 22 -12.68 -43.97 2.33
CA ARG A 22 -13.87 -43.22 1.94
C ARG A 22 -13.78 -41.80 2.49
N ALA A 23 -13.35 -40.87 1.64
CA ALA A 23 -13.42 -39.44 1.91
C ALA A 23 -14.80 -38.95 1.42
N ASP A 24 -15.78 -38.86 2.31
CA ASP A 24 -17.20 -38.55 2.00
C ASP A 24 -17.52 -37.03 1.96
N ARG A 25 -16.63 -36.17 1.42
CA ARG A 25 -16.96 -34.73 1.22
C ARG A 25 -16.37 -34.16 -0.07
N GLU A 26 -17.21 -33.49 -0.86
CA GLU A 26 -16.93 -33.01 -2.23
C GLU A 26 -15.69 -32.11 -2.38
N ASN A 27 -15.19 -31.47 -1.31
CA ASN A 27 -14.03 -30.58 -1.35
C ASN A 27 -13.04 -30.87 -0.21
N THR A 28 -12.58 -32.11 -0.06
CA THR A 28 -11.59 -32.49 0.97
C THR A 28 -10.37 -33.15 0.34
N VAL A 29 -9.18 -32.67 0.71
CA VAL A 29 -7.88 -33.21 0.25
C VAL A 29 -7.15 -33.81 1.45
N GLU A 30 -6.90 -35.12 1.40
CA GLU A 30 -6.07 -35.81 2.41
C GLU A 30 -4.59 -35.72 2.03
N VAL A 31 -3.77 -35.23 2.96
CA VAL A 31 -2.31 -35.15 2.78
C VAL A 31 -1.64 -36.18 3.68
N ARG A 32 -0.97 -37.18 3.09
CA ARG A 32 -0.18 -38.18 3.84
C ARG A 32 1.30 -37.73 3.86
N LEU A 33 1.82 -37.45 5.06
CA LEU A 33 3.23 -37.07 5.25
C LEU A 33 4.11 -38.33 5.33
N THR A 34 5.27 -38.30 4.68
CA THR A 34 6.27 -39.38 4.76
C THR A 34 7.09 -39.27 6.06
N GLU A 35 7.65 -40.38 6.52
CA GLU A 35 8.28 -40.52 7.85
C GLU A 35 9.38 -39.47 8.15
N GLY A 36 10.06 -38.94 7.13
CA GLY A 36 11.09 -37.91 7.26
C GLY A 36 10.58 -36.48 7.51
N VAL A 37 9.29 -36.21 7.28
CA VAL A 37 8.67 -34.88 7.42
C VAL A 37 7.84 -34.76 8.69
N CYS A 38 7.47 -35.89 9.32
CA CYS A 38 6.65 -35.95 10.54
C CYS A 38 7.26 -35.27 11.79
N ARG A 39 8.60 -35.09 11.82
CA ARG A 39 9.31 -34.47 12.96
C ARG A 39 9.50 -32.96 12.83
N LYS A 40 9.24 -32.38 11.66
CA LYS A 40 9.29 -30.93 11.45
C LYS A 40 7.89 -30.36 11.66
N HIS A 41 7.79 -29.13 12.18
CA HIS A 41 6.48 -28.45 12.20
C HIS A 41 5.94 -28.44 10.77
N PRO A 42 4.70 -28.90 10.51
CA PRO A 42 4.16 -28.88 9.17
C PRO A 42 4.11 -27.44 8.71
N VAL A 43 4.97 -27.09 7.74
CA VAL A 43 4.87 -25.83 7.00
C VAL A 43 4.04 -26.17 5.78
N PHE A 44 2.73 -26.02 5.90
CA PHE A 44 1.86 -26.13 4.74
C PHE A 44 2.27 -25.04 3.75
N PRO A 45 2.61 -25.37 2.49
CA PRO A 45 2.63 -24.35 1.46
C PRO A 45 1.20 -23.81 1.37
N VAL A 46 0.96 -22.63 1.94
CA VAL A 46 -0.32 -21.91 1.86
C VAL A 46 -0.50 -21.37 0.44
N SER A 47 -0.67 -22.28 -0.52
CA SER A 47 -1.14 -21.98 -1.87
C SER A 47 -1.57 -23.24 -2.60
N LEU A 48 -2.34 -24.14 -1.96
CA LEU A 48 -3.04 -25.18 -2.70
C LEU A 48 -4.53 -24.91 -2.57
N VAL A 49 -5.10 -24.44 -3.69
CA VAL A 49 -6.51 -24.11 -3.89
C VAL A 49 -6.91 -22.72 -3.38
N LYS A 50 -6.45 -21.68 -4.09
CA LYS A 50 -7.27 -20.47 -4.22
C LYS A 50 -8.31 -20.78 -5.30
N PRO A 51 -9.61 -20.93 -4.97
CA PRO A 51 -10.61 -21.17 -5.99
C PRO A 51 -10.65 -19.95 -6.91
N TYR A 52 -10.22 -20.12 -8.16
CA TYR A 52 -10.51 -19.16 -9.21
C TYR A 52 -12.00 -19.28 -9.52
N PHE A 53 -12.83 -18.53 -8.82
CA PHE A 53 -14.16 -18.28 -9.34
C PHE A 53 -13.99 -17.52 -10.64
N GLN A 54 -14.65 -17.99 -11.71
CA GLN A 54 -14.76 -17.21 -12.95
C GLN A 54 -15.17 -15.78 -12.55
N THR A 55 -14.41 -14.78 -13.02
CA THR A 55 -14.75 -13.36 -12.91
C THR A 55 -15.97 -13.10 -13.79
N GLY A 56 -17.11 -13.65 -13.39
CA GLY A 56 -18.40 -13.38 -13.99
C GLY A 56 -18.88 -12.01 -13.54
N GLU A 57 -19.53 -11.31 -14.47
CA GLU A 57 -20.18 -10.02 -14.24
C GLU A 57 -21.17 -10.09 -13.06
N ASP A 58 -21.75 -11.28 -12.80
CA ASP A 58 -22.68 -11.55 -11.70
C ASP A 58 -22.09 -11.35 -10.30
N LYS A 59 -20.80 -11.66 -10.08
CA LYS A 59 -20.17 -11.51 -8.75
C LYS A 59 -19.69 -10.08 -8.49
N PHE A 60 -19.39 -9.34 -9.56
CA PHE A 60 -18.87 -7.99 -9.48
C PHE A 60 -19.55 -7.08 -10.49
N PRO A 61 -20.87 -6.83 -10.36
CA PRO A 61 -21.63 -6.03 -11.31
C PRO A 61 -21.15 -4.58 -11.39
N SER A 62 -20.37 -4.12 -10.41
CA SER A 62 -19.74 -2.80 -10.40
C SER A 62 -18.48 -2.69 -11.25
N ARG A 63 -17.89 -3.79 -11.73
CA ARG A 63 -16.63 -3.79 -12.49
C ARG A 63 -16.79 -3.27 -13.92
N ASN A 64 -17.97 -3.42 -14.49
CA ASN A 64 -18.33 -2.95 -15.84
C ASN A 64 -18.84 -1.51 -15.86
N LYS A 65 -18.81 -0.81 -14.73
CA LYS A 65 -19.09 0.62 -14.73
C LYS A 65 -17.89 1.29 -15.39
N THR A 66 -18.04 1.63 -16.66
CA THR A 66 -17.16 2.58 -17.35
C THR A 66 -17.01 3.77 -16.42
N TYR A 67 -15.86 3.88 -15.76
CA TYR A 67 -15.57 5.03 -14.93
C TYR A 67 -15.62 6.22 -15.89
N THR A 68 -16.65 7.05 -15.79
CA THR A 68 -16.63 8.35 -16.45
C THR A 68 -15.41 9.05 -15.91
N GLN A 69 -14.36 9.14 -16.74
CA GLN A 69 -13.20 9.93 -16.44
C GLN A 69 -13.72 11.35 -16.24
N LYS A 70 -13.70 11.83 -14.99
CA LYS A 70 -14.13 13.19 -14.70
C LYS A 70 -13.14 14.10 -15.43
N ASP A 71 -13.66 15.00 -16.25
CA ASP A 71 -12.86 16.02 -16.89
C ASP A 71 -12.09 16.78 -15.80
N ILE A 72 -10.78 16.89 -15.99
CA ILE A 72 -9.92 17.68 -15.11
C ILE A 72 -10.29 19.13 -15.39
N VAL A 73 -11.08 19.72 -14.50
CA VAL A 73 -11.35 21.16 -14.55
C VAL A 73 -10.05 21.85 -14.20
N GLU A 74 -9.44 22.53 -15.17
CA GLU A 74 -8.33 23.44 -14.92
C GLU A 74 -8.86 24.58 -14.04
N VAL A 75 -8.55 24.52 -12.74
CA VAL A 75 -8.86 25.60 -11.82
C VAL A 75 -7.95 26.76 -12.23
N GLU A 76 -8.53 27.84 -12.76
CA GLU A 76 -7.80 29.06 -13.02
C GLU A 76 -7.02 29.45 -11.75
N ASP A 77 -5.70 29.63 -11.90
CA ASP A 77 -4.77 30.00 -10.84
C ASP A 77 -4.96 31.46 -10.40
N SER A 78 -6.19 31.82 -10.06
CA SER A 78 -6.48 33.05 -9.35
C SER A 78 -5.79 32.95 -7.97
N PRO A 79 -4.89 33.90 -7.64
CA PRO A 79 -4.25 33.90 -6.33
C PRO A 79 -5.34 34.09 -5.28
N GLY A 80 -5.54 33.07 -4.45
CA GLY A 80 -6.48 33.14 -3.34
C GLY A 80 -6.07 34.20 -2.30
N PRO A 81 -6.86 34.40 -1.23
CA PRO A 81 -6.52 35.35 -0.19
C PRO A 81 -5.14 35.06 0.43
N VAL A 82 -4.41 36.12 0.77
CA VAL A 82 -3.10 36.03 1.45
C VAL A 82 -3.25 35.29 2.78
N LYS A 83 -2.34 34.35 3.05
CA LYS A 83 -2.27 33.62 4.33
C LYS A 83 -1.26 34.26 5.27
N LYS A 84 -0.02 34.46 4.78
CA LYS A 84 1.09 35.05 5.55
C LYS A 84 2.19 35.58 4.63
N ILE A 85 2.97 36.51 5.16
CA ILE A 85 4.23 36.97 4.56
C ILE A 85 5.38 36.15 5.14
N ILE A 86 6.27 35.66 4.28
CA ILE A 86 7.41 34.81 4.69
C ILE A 86 8.70 35.64 4.78
N LYS A 87 8.96 36.44 3.75
CA LYS A 87 10.22 37.21 3.61
C LYS A 87 9.93 38.57 3.04
N ALA A 88 10.79 39.54 3.38
CA ALA A 88 10.83 40.84 2.75
C ALA A 88 12.17 41.02 2.03
N ARG A 89 12.17 41.71 0.89
CA ARG A 89 13.37 42.13 0.18
C ARG A 89 13.21 43.53 -0.39
N LYS A 90 14.33 44.23 -0.57
CA LYS A 90 14.38 45.46 -1.36
C LYS A 90 14.86 45.11 -2.76
N SER A 91 14.09 45.48 -3.77
CA SER A 91 14.44 45.28 -5.18
C SER A 91 14.51 46.64 -5.89
N ARG A 92 15.27 46.71 -6.97
CA ARG A 92 15.24 47.85 -7.91
C ARG A 92 14.50 47.39 -9.15
N LEU A 93 13.31 47.95 -9.38
CA LEU A 93 12.54 47.74 -10.62
C LEU A 93 12.44 49.09 -11.34
N ASN A 94 12.80 49.15 -12.62
CA ASN A 94 12.78 50.38 -13.42
C ASN A 94 13.52 51.58 -12.78
N GLY A 95 14.67 51.32 -12.15
CA GLY A 95 15.49 52.35 -11.50
C GLY A 95 14.94 52.88 -10.16
N LYS A 96 13.75 52.46 -9.74
CA LYS A 96 13.16 52.83 -8.45
C LYS A 96 13.36 51.72 -7.42
N HIS A 97 13.67 52.11 -6.19
CA HIS A 97 13.70 51.19 -5.06
C HIS A 97 12.28 50.84 -4.63
N GLN A 98 11.93 49.55 -4.62
CA GLN A 98 10.64 49.05 -4.17
C GLN A 98 10.84 47.92 -3.15
N ARG A 99 9.97 47.88 -2.12
CA ARG A 99 9.89 46.76 -1.18
C ARG A 99 9.00 45.68 -1.79
N GLN A 100 9.47 44.45 -1.71
CA GLN A 100 8.72 43.27 -2.13
C GLN A 100 8.66 42.27 -0.99
N TYR A 101 7.55 41.54 -0.93
CA TYR A 101 7.29 40.55 0.10
C TYR A 101 6.94 39.21 -0.56
N LEU A 102 7.52 38.13 -0.03
CA LEU A 102 7.20 36.77 -0.46
C LEU A 102 5.94 36.33 0.27
N VAL A 103 4.87 36.16 -0.49
CA VAL A 103 3.53 35.92 0.04
C VAL A 103 3.11 34.47 -0.20
N ARG A 104 2.59 33.84 0.86
CA ARG A 104 1.93 32.55 0.79
C ARG A 104 0.43 32.72 0.75
N PHE A 105 -0.22 32.11 -0.22
CA PHE A 105 -1.68 32.15 -0.39
C PHE A 105 -2.37 31.04 0.41
N LYS A 106 -3.64 31.24 0.78
CA LYS A 106 -4.45 30.19 1.42
C LYS A 106 -4.72 29.08 0.41
N ASN A 107 -4.68 27.83 0.88
CA ASN A 107 -4.96 26.63 0.09
C ASN A 107 -4.06 26.40 -1.13
N GLN A 108 -2.91 27.09 -1.21
CA GLN A 108 -1.89 26.84 -2.22
C GLN A 108 -0.65 26.18 -1.60
N ILE A 109 0.04 25.38 -2.43
CA ILE A 109 1.28 24.68 -2.08
C ILE A 109 2.43 25.71 -2.04
N GLU A 110 3.48 25.40 -1.28
CA GLU A 110 4.65 26.29 -1.10
C GLU A 110 5.33 26.69 -2.43
N ASP A 111 5.23 25.83 -3.45
CA ASP A 111 5.78 26.10 -4.78
C ASP A 111 5.07 27.24 -5.53
N LYS A 112 3.89 27.66 -5.07
CA LYS A 112 3.12 28.78 -5.64
C LYS A 112 3.33 30.11 -4.91
N ASP A 113 4.29 30.19 -3.98
CA ASP A 113 4.62 31.43 -3.25
C ASP A 113 5.16 32.49 -4.25
N LYS A 114 4.64 33.73 -4.18
CA LYS A 114 4.99 34.82 -5.13
C LYS A 114 5.49 36.07 -4.43
N TRP A 115 6.43 36.77 -5.07
CA TRP A 115 6.88 38.09 -4.63
C TRP A 115 5.90 39.17 -5.09
N LEU A 116 5.27 39.86 -4.14
CA LEU A 116 4.34 40.96 -4.39
C LEU A 116 4.93 42.28 -3.92
N ALA A 117 4.52 43.36 -4.57
CA ALA A 117 4.80 44.73 -4.13
C ALA A 117 3.99 45.05 -2.86
N GLU A 118 4.46 46.03 -2.09
CA GLU A 118 3.76 46.56 -0.90
C GLU A 118 2.32 46.97 -1.23
N ASP A 119 2.11 47.68 -2.35
CA ASP A 119 0.79 48.15 -2.80
C ASP A 119 -0.21 47.03 -3.15
N ALA A 120 0.29 45.83 -3.43
CA ALA A 120 -0.53 44.68 -3.84
C ALA A 120 -0.97 43.81 -2.65
N ILE A 121 -0.53 44.13 -1.44
CA ILE A 121 -0.83 43.39 -0.22
C ILE A 121 -1.83 44.20 0.60
N PRO A 122 -2.96 43.61 1.03
CA PRO A 122 -3.92 44.34 1.86
C PRO A 122 -3.32 44.72 3.22
N ASP A 123 -3.62 45.95 3.68
CA ASP A 123 -3.03 46.61 4.86
C ASP A 123 -3.10 45.83 6.18
N GLY A 124 -3.94 44.79 6.28
CA GLY A 124 -4.04 43.94 7.47
C GLY A 124 -2.92 42.90 7.65
N TYR A 125 -1.99 42.79 6.69
CA TYR A 125 -0.92 41.78 6.69
C TYR A 125 0.51 42.36 6.73
N LEU A 126 0.67 43.68 6.60
CA LEU A 126 1.95 44.38 6.58
C LEU A 126 2.44 44.80 7.97
#